data_AF-A0A5M8SHY1-F1
#
_entry.id   AF-A0A5M8SHY1-F1
#
_cell.length_a   1.000
_cell.length_b   1.000
_cell.length_c   1.000
_cell.angle_alpha   90.00
_cell.angle_beta   90.00
_cell.angle_gamma   90.00
#
_symmetry.space_group_name_H-M   'P 1'
#
loop_
_entity.id
_entity.type
_entity.pdbx_description
1 polymer ?
#
loop_
_entity_poly.entity_id
_entity_poly.type
_entity_poly.pdbx_seq_one_letter_code
_entity_poly.pdbx_strand_id
1 'polypeptide(L)' 'MHVPALIERVMVRRRSGIFLVTRVDHQRQVASVIPLNGFDPAIEVPFTELLPCAAEHEKTA' A
#
# COMPACT_ATOMS: atom_id res chain seq x y z
N MET A 1 -9.87 -4.87 9.37
CA MET A 1 -9.48 -3.65 8.64
C MET A 1 -7.97 -3.52 8.76
N HIS A 2 -7.25 -3.37 7.66
CA HIS A 2 -5.78 -3.22 7.69
C HIS A 2 -5.44 -1.74 7.82
N VAL A 3 -4.62 -1.37 8.80
CA VAL A 3 -4.12 0.01 8.94
C VAL A 3 -2.67 0.00 8.47
N PRO A 4 -2.34 0.65 7.34
CA PRO A 4 -1.01 0.60 6.78
C PRO A 4 -0.01 1.43 7.58
N ALA A 5 1.26 1.03 7.55
CA ALA A 5 2.40 1.83 7.97
C ALA A 5 2.99 2.65 6.81
N LEU A 6 3.72 3.71 7.13
CA LEU A 6 4.50 4.45 6.14
C LEU A 6 5.58 3.55 5.54
N ILE A 7 5.83 3.65 4.22
CA ILE A 7 6.80 2.82 3.47
C ILE A 7 6.41 1.33 3.44
N GLU A 8 5.18 0.98 3.85
CA GLU A 8 4.67 -0.39 3.70
C GLU A 8 4.34 -0.71 2.24
N ARG A 9 4.61 -1.95 1.83
CA ARG A 9 4.13 -2.50 0.55
C ARG A 9 2.73 -3.09 0.72
N VAL A 10 1.79 -2.63 -0.09
CA VAL A 10 0.39 -3.02 -0.02
C VAL A 10 -0.14 -3.36 -1.41
N MET A 11 -1.18 -4.19 -1.45
CA MET A 11 -2.01 -4.37 -2.64
C MET A 11 -3.30 -3.55 -2.47
N VAL A 12 -3.92 -3.16 -3.59
CA VAL A 12 -5.20 -2.44 -3.60
C VAL A 12 -6.25 -3.38 -4.20
N ARG A 13 -7.36 -3.64 -3.48
CA ARG A 13 -8.38 -4.66 -3.83
C ARG A 13 -8.86 -4.66 -5.29
N ARG A 14 -8.84 -3.50 -5.97
CA ARG A 14 -9.33 -3.34 -7.35
C ARG A 14 -8.25 -2.88 -8.33
N ARG A 15 -6.97 -2.92 -7.95
CA ARG A 15 -5.85 -2.58 -8.84
C ARG A 15 -4.79 -3.67 -8.77
N SER A 16 -4.34 -4.09 -9.95
CA SER A 16 -3.24 -5.04 -10.06
C SER A 16 -1.91 -4.39 -9.68
N GLY A 17 -1.06 -5.12 -8.97
CA GLY A 17 0.29 -4.69 -8.63
C GLY A 17 0.49 -4.35 -7.15
N ILE A 18 1.75 -4.07 -6.81
CA ILE A 18 2.19 -3.70 -5.46
C ILE A 18 2.40 -2.19 -5.43
N PHE A 19 1.92 -1.57 -4.37
CA PHE A 19 2.04 -0.14 -4.11
C PHE A 19 2.83 0.11 -2.84
N LEU A 20 3.55 1.22 -2.81
CA LEU A 20 4.25 1.71 -1.63
C LEU A 20 3.43 2.81 -0.96
N VAL A 21 3.24 2.71 0.34
CA VAL A 21 2.58 3.75 1.15
C VAL A 21 3.54 4.92 1.35
N THR A 22 3.14 6.11 0.89
CA THR A 22 3.95 7.34 0.99
C THR A 22 3.38 8.35 1.97
N ARG A 23 2.12 8.19 2.39
CA ARG A 23 1.48 8.99 3.43
C ARG A 23 0.34 8.21 4.09
N VAL A 24 0.13 8.41 5.38
CA VAL A 24 -1.00 7.84 6.14
C VAL A 24 -1.76 8.98 6.82
N ASP A 25 -3.08 9.02 6.65
CA ASP A 25 -3.98 9.96 7.32
C ASP A 25 -4.98 9.17 8.18
N HIS A 26 -4.70 9.12 9.48
CA HIS A 26 -5.52 8.37 10.44
C HIS A 26 -6.87 9.03 10.72
N GLN A 27 -6.99 10.35 10.56
CA GLN A 27 -8.27 11.05 10.78
C GLN A 27 -9.25 10.72 9.66
N ARG A 28 -8.77 10.68 8.42
CA ARG A 28 -9.58 10.36 7.23
C ARG A 28 -9.63 8.87 6.90
N GLN A 29 -8.83 8.03 7.58
CA GLN A 29 -8.68 6.59 7.32
C GLN A 29 -8.30 6.25 5.87
N VAL A 30 -7.37 7.04 5.32
CA VAL A 30 -6.85 6.89 3.95
C VAL A 30 -5.32 6.91 3.94
N ALA A 31 -4.73 6.30 2.91
CA ALA A 31 -3.29 6.37 2.64
C ALA A 31 -3.04 6.82 1.21
N SER A 32 -1.96 7.57 0.99
CA SER A 32 -1.44 7.82 -0.35
C SER A 32 -0.47 6.69 -0.72
N VAL A 33 -0.64 6.12 -1.91
CA VAL A 33 0.19 5.02 -2.40
C VAL A 33 0.70 5.30 -3.81
N ILE A 34 1.90 4.83 -4.14
CA ILE A 34 2.49 4.89 -5.48
C ILE A 34 2.76 3.47 -5.99
N PRO A 35 2.55 3.16 -7.28
CA PRO A 35 2.93 1.85 -7.81
C PRO A 35 4.45 1.70 -7.82
N LEU A 36 4.97 0.52 -7.49
CA LEU A 36 6.41 0.26 -7.52
C LEU A 36 6.98 0.13 -8.94
N ASN A 37 6.11 -0.11 -9.93
CA ASN A 37 6.52 -0.53 -11.27
C ASN A 37 6.47 0.59 -12.31
N GLY A 38 6.19 1.84 -11.92
CA GLY A 38 6.00 2.95 -12.86
C GLY A 38 6.04 4.33 -12.21
N PHE A 39 6.00 5.37 -13.05
CA PHE A 39 5.99 6.79 -12.65
C PHE A 39 4.56 7.36 -12.57
N ASP A 40 3.60 6.56 -12.11
CA ASP A 40 2.24 7.07 -11.93
C ASP A 40 2.16 7.98 -10.70
N PRO A 41 1.25 8.96 -10.71
CA PRO A 41 1.04 9.82 -9.55
C PRO A 41 0.55 9.01 -8.33
N ALA A 42 0.85 9.52 -7.14
CA ALA A 42 0.31 8.97 -5.91
C ALA A 42 -1.22 9.04 -5.93
N ILE A 43 -1.86 7.95 -5.52
CA ILE A 43 -3.31 7.84 -5.39
C ILE A 43 -3.70 7.74 -3.92
N GLU A 44 -4.82 8.35 -3.54
CA GLU A 44 -5.39 8.21 -2.18
C GLU A 44 -6.34 7.01 -2.15
N VAL A 45 -6.15 6.12 -1.18
CA VAL A 45 -6.89 4.85 -1.06
C VAL A 45 -7.36 4.65 0.38
N PRO A 46 -8.65 4.30 0.61
CA PRO A 46 -9.15 3.96 1.95
C PRO A 46 -8.48 2.71 2.53
N PHE A 47 -8.31 2.67 3.85
CA PHE A 47 -7.74 1.50 4.56
C PHE A 47 -8.51 0.19 4.29
N THR A 48 -9.81 0.27 4.01
CA THR A 48 -10.66 -0.88 3.68
C THR A 48 -10.38 -1.51 2.32
N GLU A 49 -9.66 -0.81 1.45
CA GLU A 49 -9.25 -1.27 0.12
C GLU A 49 -7.80 -1.75 0.08
N LEU A 50 -7.04 -1.49 1.13
CA LEU A 50 -5.65 -1.93 1.25
C LEU A 50 -5.58 -3.35 1.80
N LEU A 51 -4.72 -4.15 1.20
CA LEU A 51 -4.37 -5.49 1.65
C LEU A 51 -2.87 -5.51 1.92
N PRO A 52 -2.41 -6.11 3.03
CA PRO A 52 -0.99 -6.30 3.25
C PRO A 52 -0.42 -7.14 2.10
N CYS A 53 0.71 -6.71 1.54
CA CYS A 53 1.46 -7.57 0.64
C CYS A 53 2.02 -8.70 1.50
N ALA A 54 1.68 -9.95 1.21
CA ALA A 54 2.36 -11.07 1.85
C ALA A 54 3.85 -10.92 1.52
N ALA A 55 4.68 -10.73 2.55
CA ALA A 55 6.11 -10.87 2.39
C ALA A 55 6.34 -12.35 2.05
N GLU A 56 6.42 -12.67 0.75
CA GLU A 56 6.94 -13.97 0.37
C GLU A 56 8.39 -14.01 0.82
N HIS A 57 8.60 -14.68 1.95
CA HIS A 57 9.86 -15.18 2.46
C HIS A 57 11.08 -14.26 2.26
N GLU A 58 11.33 -13.42 3.27
CA GLU A 58 12.70 -13.18 3.69
C GLU A 58 13.28 -14.49 4.25
N LYS A 59 13.53 -15.48 3.37
CA LYS A 59 14.49 -16.55 3.65
C LYS A 59 15.83 -16.06 3.14
N THR A 60 16.60 -15.58 4.10
CA THR A 60 18.05 -15.70 4.20
C THR A 60 18.69 -16.53 3.08
N ALA A 61 19.57 -15.89 2.31
CA ALA A 61 20.66 -16.53 1.58
C ALA A 61 21.86 -15.58 1.59
#